data_AF-A0A1V6J6W6-F1
#
_entry.id   AF-A0A1V6J6W6-F1
#
_cell.length_a   1.000
_cell.length_b   1.000
_cell.length_c   1.000
_cell.angle_alpha   90.00
_cell.angle_beta   90.00
_cell.angle_gamma   90.00
#
_symmetry.space_group_name_H-M   'P 1'
#
loop_
_entity.id
_entity.type
_entity.pdbx_description
1 polymer ?
#
loop_
_entity_poly.entity_id
_entity_poly.type
_entity_poly.pdbx_seq_one_letter_code
_entity_poly.pdbx_strand_id
1 'polypeptide(L)'
;MGLYYLETGAVARPSKVIYDREHSSFAEIKPGMIRWEKALKDAQWFHWTGITPAVSHGAALACMERVEVAKRMGITVSCDLNFRKNLWNYGKQASQVMPELVEQCDAIPGNEEDAEKIFNIRPKGYSATAGMAKPCILPRFMTSPI
;
A
#
# COMPACT_ATOMS: atom_id res chain seq x y z
N MET A 1 -5.46 16.47 10.24
CA MET A 1 -5.99 15.81 9.02
C MET A 1 -5.18 16.27 7.82
N GLY A 2 -5.08 15.46 6.76
CA GLY A 2 -4.46 15.87 5.50
C GLY A 2 -5.51 16.39 4.52
N LEU A 3 -5.12 17.33 3.68
CA LEU A 3 -5.93 17.96 2.64
C LEU A 3 -5.33 17.69 1.26
N TYR A 4 -6.18 17.74 0.25
CA TYR A 4 -5.73 17.84 -1.13
C TYR A 4 -6.63 18.79 -1.90
N TYR A 5 -6.02 19.55 -2.81
CA TYR A 5 -6.70 20.44 -3.73
C TYR A 5 -6.63 19.82 -5.13
N LEU A 6 -7.80 19.62 -5.74
CA LEU A 6 -7.92 19.10 -7.10
C LEU A 6 -8.31 20.24 -8.04
N GLU A 7 -7.40 20.62 -8.91
CA GLU A 7 -7.71 21.47 -10.04
C GLU A 7 -8.16 20.58 -11.20
N THR A 8 -9.48 20.40 -11.33
CA THR A 8 -10.07 19.59 -12.40
C THR A 8 -9.63 20.09 -13.76
N GLY A 9 -9.00 19.24 -14.57
CA GLY A 9 -8.55 19.56 -15.92
C GLY A 9 -9.71 19.87 -16.87
N ALA A 10 -9.38 20.53 -17.98
CA ALA A 10 -10.35 20.80 -19.05
C ALA A 10 -9.64 20.81 -20.41
N VAL A 11 -10.24 20.15 -21.41
CA VAL A 11 -9.69 20.02 -22.76
C VAL A 11 -8.25 19.48 -22.72
N ALA A 12 -7.24 20.27 -23.10
CA ALA A 12 -5.84 19.85 -23.13
C ALA A 12 -5.12 20.04 -21.78
N ARG A 13 -5.74 20.73 -20.80
CA ARG A 13 -5.12 20.95 -19.48
C ARG A 13 -5.37 19.73 -18.58
N PRO A 14 -4.33 19.00 -18.13
CA PRO A 14 -4.51 17.87 -17.23
C PRO A 14 -5.00 18.35 -15.85
N SER A 15 -5.66 17.44 -15.12
CA SER A 15 -5.97 17.66 -13.72
C SER A 15 -4.69 17.74 -12.90
N LYS A 16 -4.64 18.65 -11.93
CA LYS A 16 -3.50 18.80 -11.03
C LYS A 16 -3.98 18.58 -9.60
N VAL A 17 -3.19 17.84 -8.83
CA VAL A 17 -3.44 17.60 -7.42
C VAL A 17 -2.32 18.21 -6.59
N ILE A 18 -2.69 19.04 -5.63
CA ILE A 18 -1.78 19.63 -4.64
C ILE A 18 -2.11 18.98 -3.29
N TYR A 19 -1.12 18.37 -2.65
CA TYR A 19 -1.29 17.69 -1.37
C TYR A 19 -0.76 18.55 -0.23
N ASP A 20 -1.57 18.72 0.80
CA ASP A 20 -1.22 19.37 2.06
C ASP A 20 -1.51 18.39 3.21
N ARG A 21 -0.61 17.42 3.39
CA ARG A 21 -0.81 16.28 4.29
C ARG A 21 0.36 16.00 5.23
N GLU A 22 1.42 16.79 5.11
CA GLU A 22 2.54 16.75 6.04
C GLU A 22 2.06 17.15 7.44
N HIS A 23 2.67 16.59 8.49
CA HIS A 23 2.30 16.83 9.88
C HIS A 23 0.82 16.58 10.23
N SER A 24 0.09 15.85 9.38
CA SER A 24 -1.25 15.41 9.72
C SER A 24 -1.20 14.37 10.85
N SER A 25 -2.27 14.28 11.64
CA SER A 25 -2.41 13.26 12.71
C SER A 25 -2.15 11.83 12.22
N PHE A 26 -2.39 11.53 10.95
CA PHE A 26 -2.06 10.24 10.35
C PHE A 26 -0.57 10.13 9.99
N ALA A 27 0.06 11.20 9.53
CA ALA A 27 1.51 11.21 9.28
C ALA A 27 2.32 11.08 10.57
N GLU A 28 1.79 11.58 11.69
CA GLU A 28 2.46 11.53 13.01
C GLU A 28 2.05 10.32 13.87
N ILE A 29 1.27 9.40 13.31
CA ILE A 29 0.88 8.17 14.01
C ILE A 29 2.11 7.36 14.40
N LYS A 30 2.05 6.71 15.56
CA LYS A 30 3.08 5.82 16.10
C LYS A 30 2.46 4.47 16.48
N PRO A 31 3.25 3.39 16.49
CA PRO A 31 2.84 2.12 17.10
C PRO A 31 2.31 2.34 18.53
N GLY A 32 1.31 1.55 18.93
CA GLY A 32 0.69 1.62 20.25
C GLY A 32 -0.33 2.74 20.45
N MET A 33 -0.51 3.65 19.48
CA MET A 33 -1.54 4.70 19.58
C MET A 33 -2.96 4.17 19.37
N ILE A 34 -3.10 3.03 18.68
CA ILE A 34 -4.40 2.42 18.37
C ILE A 34 -4.49 1.06 19.05
N ARG A 35 -5.61 0.82 19.75
CA ARG A 35 -5.93 -0.49 20.32
C ARG A 35 -6.50 -1.40 19.23
N TRP A 36 -5.63 -1.97 18.40
CA TRP A 36 -6.01 -2.72 17.20
C TRP A 36 -6.89 -3.93 17.49
N GLU A 37 -6.65 -4.69 18.55
CA GLU A 37 -7.50 -5.84 18.92
C GLU A 37 -8.95 -5.42 19.17
N LYS A 38 -9.14 -4.25 19.77
CA LYS A 38 -10.47 -3.66 19.97
C LYS A 38 -11.04 -3.10 18.66
N ALA A 39 -10.21 -2.46 17.85
CA ALA A 39 -10.63 -1.85 16.59
C ALA A 39 -11.01 -2.88 15.53
N LEU A 40 -10.36 -4.05 15.54
CA LEU A 40 -10.60 -5.17 14.64
C LEU A 40 -11.55 -6.22 15.22
N LYS A 41 -12.18 -5.93 16.37
CA LYS A 41 -13.15 -6.83 16.97
C LYS A 41 -14.28 -7.11 15.96
N ASP A 42 -14.61 -8.38 15.80
CA ASP A 42 -15.66 -8.89 14.90
C ASP A 42 -15.41 -8.62 13.40
N ALA A 43 -14.23 -8.09 13.03
CA ALA A 43 -13.86 -7.91 11.64
C ALA A 43 -13.46 -9.24 11.01
N GLN A 44 -13.90 -9.48 9.77
CA GLN A 44 -13.53 -10.66 8.98
C GLN A 44 -12.43 -10.37 7.96
N TRP A 45 -12.29 -9.09 7.59
CA TRP A 45 -11.37 -8.64 6.55
C TRP A 45 -10.71 -7.33 6.94
N PHE A 46 -9.41 -7.24 6.73
CA PHE A 46 -8.60 -6.06 6.91
C PHE A 46 -7.93 -5.67 5.58
N HIS A 47 -8.05 -4.41 5.19
CA HIS A 47 -7.46 -3.89 3.96
C HIS A 47 -6.55 -2.69 4.26
N TRP A 48 -5.38 -2.67 3.63
CA TRP A 48 -4.46 -1.55 3.70
C TRP A 48 -3.90 -1.21 2.32
N THR A 49 -3.35 0.01 2.17
CA THR A 49 -2.78 0.46 0.90
C THR A 49 -1.32 0.88 1.07
N GLY A 50 -0.50 0.73 0.03
CA GLY A 50 0.91 1.11 -0.01
C GLY A 50 1.15 2.61 0.18
N ILE A 51 0.11 3.44 0.10
CA ILE A 51 0.17 4.84 0.54
C ILE A 51 0.47 4.91 2.04
N THR A 52 -0.13 4.06 2.87
CA THR A 52 0.02 4.13 4.33
C THR A 52 1.48 4.07 4.80
N PRO A 53 2.27 3.01 4.47
CA PRO A 53 3.67 2.96 4.87
C PRO A 53 4.51 4.03 4.17
N ALA A 54 4.07 4.56 3.03
CA ALA A 54 4.78 5.61 2.32
C ALA A 54 4.65 6.99 2.99
N VAL A 55 3.62 7.26 3.79
CA VAL A 55 3.40 8.59 4.41
C VAL A 55 4.50 8.97 5.40
N SER A 56 4.89 8.05 6.28
CA SER A 56 5.91 8.29 7.29
C SER A 56 6.43 7.00 7.90
N HIS A 57 7.58 7.07 8.57
CA HIS A 57 8.12 5.92 9.29
C HIS A 57 7.17 5.41 10.38
N GLY A 58 6.53 6.31 11.13
CA GLY A 58 5.56 5.93 12.17
C GLY A 58 4.31 5.25 11.59
N ALA A 59 3.83 5.74 10.44
CA ALA A 59 2.74 5.11 9.71
C ALA A 59 3.11 3.72 9.18
N ALA A 60 4.34 3.52 8.71
CA ALA A 60 4.84 2.20 8.31
C ALA A 60 4.87 1.21 9.49
N LEU A 61 5.40 1.62 10.64
CA LEU A 61 5.46 0.76 11.83
C LEU A 61 4.06 0.45 12.38
N ALA A 62 3.18 1.46 12.47
CA ALA A 62 1.78 1.25 12.87
C ALA A 62 1.03 0.37 11.85
N CYS A 63 1.43 0.41 10.57
CA CYS A 63 0.89 -0.48 9.55
C CYS A 63 1.32 -1.94 9.75
N MET A 64 2.54 -2.19 10.21
CA MET A 64 2.97 -3.54 10.56
C MET A 64 2.21 -4.06 11.77
N GLU A 65 2.14 -3.26 12.84
CA GLU A 65 1.43 -3.61 14.08
C GLU A 65 -0.01 -4.07 13.82
N ARG A 66 -0.77 -3.34 12.99
CA ARG A 66 -2.15 -3.71 12.66
C ARG A 66 -2.26 -4.97 11.80
N VAL A 67 -1.31 -5.20 10.88
CA VAL A 67 -1.29 -6.40 10.03
C VAL A 67 -1.01 -7.64 10.88
N GLU A 68 -0.03 -7.55 11.79
CA GLU A 68 0.26 -8.63 12.73
C GLU A 68 -0.93 -8.95 13.64
N VAL A 69 -1.62 -7.92 14.17
CA VAL A 69 -2.82 -8.11 14.99
C VAL A 69 -3.92 -8.80 14.18
N ALA A 70 -4.19 -8.34 12.96
CA ALA A 70 -5.19 -8.94 12.08
C ALA A 70 -4.90 -10.43 11.84
N LYS A 71 -3.64 -10.78 11.55
CA LYS A 71 -3.22 -12.17 11.38
C LYS A 71 -3.37 -13.00 12.66
N ARG A 72 -2.98 -12.47 13.82
CA ARG A 72 -3.17 -13.18 15.11
C ARG A 72 -4.64 -13.45 15.40
N MET A 73 -5.53 -12.56 14.98
CA MET A 73 -6.98 -12.70 15.15
C MET A 73 -7.63 -13.57 14.06
N GLY A 74 -6.88 -14.10 13.10
CA GLY A 74 -7.41 -14.92 12.01
C GLY A 74 -8.21 -14.14 10.97
N ILE A 75 -7.99 -12.82 10.88
CA ILE A 75 -8.67 -11.93 9.94
C ILE A 75 -7.96 -11.97 8.60
N THR A 76 -8.70 -12.06 7.50
CA THR A 76 -8.13 -12.02 6.14
C THR A 76 -7.49 -10.65 5.89
N VAL A 77 -6.23 -10.63 5.47
CA VAL A 77 -5.50 -9.40 5.17
C VAL A 77 -5.39 -9.22 3.66
N SER A 78 -5.71 -8.02 3.17
CA SER A 78 -5.49 -7.65 1.78
C SER A 78 -4.74 -6.34 1.65
N CYS A 79 -3.99 -6.18 0.55
CA CYS A 79 -3.33 -4.91 0.26
C CYS A 79 -3.47 -4.44 -1.18
N ASP A 80 -3.66 -3.13 -1.35
CA ASP A 80 -3.48 -2.44 -2.63
C ASP A 80 -2.09 -1.78 -2.62
N LEU A 81 -1.23 -2.15 -3.55
CA LEU A 81 0.15 -1.68 -3.61
C LEU A 81 0.27 -0.17 -3.87
N ASN A 82 -0.65 0.40 -4.66
CA ASN A 82 -0.79 1.82 -5.01
C ASN A 82 0.52 2.63 -4.91
N PHE A 83 1.53 2.26 -5.71
CA PHE A 83 2.87 2.83 -5.54
C PHE A 83 2.88 4.32 -5.91
N ARG A 84 3.44 5.14 -5.02
CA ARG A 84 3.57 6.59 -5.19
C ARG A 84 4.97 7.04 -4.80
N LYS A 85 5.88 7.11 -5.78
CA LYS A 85 7.29 7.49 -5.56
C LYS A 85 7.46 8.75 -4.71
N ASN A 86 6.67 9.79 -4.98
CA ASN A 86 6.77 11.10 -4.31
C ASN A 86 6.42 11.08 -2.81
N LEU A 87 5.84 9.98 -2.30
CA LEU A 87 5.53 9.86 -0.88
C LEU A 87 6.72 9.45 -0.02
N TRP A 88 7.68 8.72 -0.57
CA TRP A 88 8.77 8.12 0.19
C TRP A 88 9.86 9.16 0.52
N ASN A 89 9.53 10.13 1.38
CA ASN A 89 10.36 11.28 1.71
C ASN A 89 11.01 11.21 3.11
N TYR A 90 10.87 10.09 3.82
CA TYR A 90 11.38 9.92 5.19
C TYR A 90 12.68 9.10 5.29
N GLY A 91 13.42 8.94 4.18
CA GLY A 91 14.75 8.30 4.17
C GLY A 91 14.76 6.77 4.05
N LYS A 92 13.61 6.13 3.80
CA LYS A 92 13.51 4.71 3.44
C LYS A 92 12.96 4.55 2.02
N GLN A 93 13.37 3.48 1.36
CA GLN A 93 12.83 3.09 0.06
C GLN A 93 11.70 2.06 0.23
N ALA A 94 10.77 2.02 -0.72
CA ALA A 94 9.67 1.05 -0.70
C ALA A 94 10.15 -0.39 -0.64
N SER A 95 11.24 -0.71 -1.34
CA SER A 95 11.87 -2.03 -1.33
C SER A 95 12.37 -2.48 0.05
N GLN A 96 12.54 -1.55 1.00
CA GLN A 96 13.00 -1.87 2.36
C GLN A 96 11.84 -2.11 3.35
N VAL A 97 10.59 -1.81 2.97
CA VAL A 97 9.44 -1.80 3.87
C VAL A 97 8.28 -2.64 3.34
N MET A 98 7.98 -2.53 2.04
CA MET A 98 6.84 -3.19 1.42
C MET A 98 6.93 -4.73 1.41
N PRO A 99 8.09 -5.39 1.17
CA PRO A 99 8.15 -6.85 1.08
C PRO A 99 7.61 -7.56 2.33
N GLU A 100 8.04 -7.12 3.51
CA GLU A 100 7.63 -7.71 4.79
C GLU A 100 6.13 -7.52 5.06
N LEU A 101 5.59 -6.34 4.74
CA LEU A 101 4.15 -6.07 4.88
C LEU A 101 3.31 -6.92 3.93
N VAL A 102 3.81 -7.12 2.70
CA VAL A 102 3.08 -7.81 1.64
C VAL A 102 3.12 -9.32 1.84
N GLU A 103 4.21 -9.87 2.38
CA GLU A 103 4.30 -11.28 2.79
C GLU A 103 3.21 -11.67 3.80
N GLN A 104 2.73 -10.70 4.57
CA GLN A 104 1.65 -10.89 5.54
C GLN A 104 0.24 -10.79 4.94
N CYS A 105 0.08 -10.57 3.63
CA CYS A 105 -1.22 -10.43 2.98
C CYS A 105 -1.71 -11.75 2.36
N ASP A 106 -3.02 -11.99 2.46
CA ASP A 106 -3.70 -13.13 1.82
C ASP A 106 -4.14 -12.79 0.39
N ALA A 107 -4.45 -11.52 0.10
CA ALA A 107 -4.89 -11.06 -1.21
C ALA A 107 -4.25 -9.71 -1.60
N ILE A 108 -3.70 -9.63 -2.81
CA ILE A 108 -3.05 -8.43 -3.34
C ILE A 108 -3.71 -8.07 -4.68
N PRO A 109 -4.83 -7.33 -4.68
CA PRO A 109 -5.35 -6.73 -5.90
C PRO A 109 -4.33 -5.71 -6.44
N GLY A 110 -3.75 -5.99 -7.61
CA GLY A 110 -2.78 -5.12 -8.24
C GLY A 110 -2.84 -5.18 -9.77
N ASN A 111 -2.23 -4.19 -10.40
CA ASN A 111 -1.93 -4.20 -11.83
C ASN A 111 -0.49 -4.71 -12.05
N GLU A 112 -0.15 -5.03 -13.31
CA GLU A 112 1.16 -5.58 -13.66
C GLU A 112 2.31 -4.57 -13.44
N GLU A 113 2.02 -3.27 -13.50
CA GLU A 113 2.99 -2.18 -13.31
C GLU A 113 3.46 -2.07 -11.85
N ASP A 114 2.56 -2.26 -10.89
CA ASP A 114 2.89 -2.28 -9.46
C ASP A 114 3.70 -3.54 -9.09
N ALA A 115 3.39 -4.68 -9.71
CA ALA A 115 4.15 -5.92 -9.54
C ALA A 115 5.61 -5.78 -10.05
N GLU A 116 5.80 -5.11 -11.18
CA GLU A 116 7.14 -4.81 -11.69
C GLU A 116 7.88 -3.82 -10.79
N LYS A 117 7.25 -2.69 -10.41
CA LYS A 117 7.92 -1.61 -9.67
C LYS A 117 8.32 -1.99 -8.25
N ILE A 118 7.54 -2.84 -7.58
CA ILE A 118 7.78 -3.20 -6.17
C ILE A 118 8.52 -4.53 -6.05
N PHE A 119 8.20 -5.52 -6.89
CA PHE A 119 8.71 -6.89 -6.76
C PHE A 119 9.59 -7.34 -7.93
N ASN A 120 9.78 -6.48 -8.94
CA ASN A 120 10.52 -6.82 -10.17
C ASN A 120 9.93 -8.04 -10.91
N ILE A 121 8.62 -8.25 -10.81
CA ILE A 121 7.91 -9.34 -11.48
C ILE A 121 7.36 -8.84 -12.81
N ARG A 122 7.77 -9.49 -13.91
CA ARG A 122 7.26 -9.20 -15.25
C ARG A 122 6.44 -10.37 -15.78
N PRO A 123 5.21 -10.14 -16.27
CA PRO A 123 4.47 -11.18 -16.99
C PRO A 123 5.22 -11.57 -18.27
N LYS A 124 5.32 -12.86 -18.58
CA LYS A 124 5.83 -13.31 -19.88
C LYS A 124 4.85 -12.86 -20.98
N GLY A 125 5.30 -11.98 -21.87
CA GLY A 125 4.55 -11.55 -23.07
C GLY A 125 3.77 -10.23 -22.96
N TYR A 126 4.01 -9.41 -21.94
CA TYR A 126 3.33 -8.11 -21.79
C TYR A 126 4.03 -6.98 -22.56
N SER A 127 3.25 -6.15 -23.25
CA SER A 127 3.65 -4.87 -23.85
C SER A 127 2.72 -3.77 -23.33
N ALA A 128 3.28 -2.77 -22.64
CA ALA A 128 2.53 -1.67 -22.00
C ALA A 128 1.70 -0.80 -22.96
N THR A 129 1.80 -1.02 -24.27
CA THR A 129 1.08 -0.29 -25.32
C THR A 129 -0.30 -0.88 -25.68
N ALA A 130 -0.66 -2.06 -25.17
CA ALA A 130 -1.95 -2.70 -25.45
C ALA A 130 -2.87 -2.57 -24.21
N GLY A 131 -3.73 -1.56 -24.18
CA GLY A 131 -4.54 -1.15 -23.02
C GLY A 131 -5.64 -2.12 -22.56
N MET A 132 -5.29 -3.35 -22.19
CA MET A 132 -6.19 -4.27 -21.46
C MET A 132 -5.49 -4.79 -20.21
N ALA A 133 -5.66 -4.07 -19.09
CA ALA A 133 -5.27 -4.55 -17.78
C ALA A 133 -6.16 -5.74 -17.40
N LYS A 134 -5.58 -6.95 -17.34
CA LYS A 134 -6.23 -8.08 -16.68
C LYS A 134 -5.95 -7.95 -15.18
N PRO A 135 -6.96 -8.13 -14.30
CA PRO A 135 -6.71 -8.13 -12.87
C PRO A 135 -5.74 -9.27 -12.53
N CYS A 136 -4.55 -8.92 -12.05
CA CYS A 136 -3.56 -9.88 -11.61
C CYS A 136 -3.78 -10.10 -10.11
N ILE A 137 -4.39 -11.23 -9.76
CA ILE A 137 -4.34 -11.71 -8.37
C ILE A 137 -2.98 -12.37 -8.23
N LEU A 138 -2.03 -11.68 -7.60
CA LEU A 138 -0.73 -12.26 -7.30
C LEU A 138 -0.97 -13.44 -6.34
N PRO A 139 -0.69 -14.69 -6.73
CA PRO A 139 -0.85 -15.81 -5.82
C PRO A 139 0.07 -15.63 -4.63
N ARG A 140 -0.39 -16.03 -3.45
CA ARG A 140 0.38 -16.13 -2.21
C ARG A 140 1.78 -16.63 -2.56
N PHE A 141 2.79 -15.81 -2.32
CA PHE A 141 4.19 -16.15 -2.54
C PHE A 141 4.50 -17.41 -1.73
N MET A 142 4.33 -18.59 -2.35
CA MET A 142 4.89 -19.82 -1.83
C MET A 142 6.39 -19.66 -1.93
N THR A 143 7.02 -19.61 -0.76
CA THR A 143 8.42 -19.92 -0.49
C THR A 143 9.08 -20.68 -1.64
N SER A 144 9.89 -19.99 -2.43
CA SER A 144 10.91 -20.64 -3.23
C SER A 144 12.24 -19.96 -2.91
N PRO A 145 13.24 -20.72 -2.42
CA PRO A 145 14.48 -20.17 -1.92
C PRO A 145 15.32 -19.65 -3.08
N ILE A 146 15.96 -18.50 -2.85
CA ILE A 146 17.24 -18.17 -3.48
C ILE A 146 18.24 -18.07 -2.35
#